data_AF-A0A7W3LKV6-F1
#
_entry.id   AF-A0A7W3LKV6-F1
#
_cell.length_a   1.000
_cell.length_b   1.000
_cell.length_c   1.000
_cell.angle_alpha   90.00
_cell.angle_beta   90.00
_cell.angle_gamma   90.00
#
_symmetry.space_group_name_H-M   'P 1'
#
loop_
_entity.id
_entity.type
_entity.pdbx_description
1 polymer ?
#
loop_
_entity_poly.entity_id
_entity_poly.type
_entity_poly.pdbx_seq_one_letter_code
_entity_poly.pdbx_strand_id
1 'polypeptide(L)' 'MNWWSQQAHDSAAEAQAARPSPESQMAVAQITALLSIAEALHKIAEMMQERKEGTS' A
#
# COMPACT_ATOMS: atom_id res chain seq x y z
N MET A 1 3.93 5.81 -8.97
CA MET A 1 3.66 5.61 -7.53
C MET A 1 2.49 6.50 -7.17
N ASN A 2 1.39 5.92 -6.70
CA ASN A 2 0.17 6.70 -6.45
C ASN A 2 0.33 7.58 -5.20
N TRP A 3 -0.21 8.80 -5.21
CA TRP A 3 -0.09 9.77 -4.11
C TRP A 3 -0.54 9.20 -2.75
N TRP A 4 -1.52 8.30 -2.75
CA TRP A 4 -2.05 7.64 -1.56
C TRP A 4 -1.12 6.54 -0.99
N SER A 5 -0.34 5.85 -1.83
CA SER A 5 0.63 4.84 -1.38
C SER A 5 1.83 5.51 -0.69
N GLN A 6 2.32 6.62 -1.25
CA GLN A 6 3.42 7.39 -0.66
C GLN A 6 3.06 7.94 0.73
N GLN A 7 1.89 8.59 0.85
CA GLN A 7 1.43 9.15 2.12
C GLN A 7 1.31 8.09 3.23
N ALA A 8 0.89 6.88 2.88
CA ALA A 8 0.71 5.81 3.84
C ALA A 8 2.05 5.18 4.28
N HIS A 9 3.03 5.08 3.38
CA HIS A 9 4.40 4.71 3.73
C HIS A 9 5.07 5.74 4.63
N ASP A 10 4.91 7.03 4.34
CA ASP A 10 5.49 8.10 5.15
C ASP A 10 4.90 8.07 6.57
N SER A 11 3.59 7.87 6.69
CA SER A 11 2.90 7.73 7.98
C SER A 11 3.37 6.50 8.77
N ALA A 12 3.63 5.37 8.08
CA ALA A 12 4.15 4.16 8.71
C ALA A 12 5.60 4.35 9.21
N ALA A 13 6.44 5.05 8.43
CA ALA A 13 7.81 5.39 8.79
C ALA A 13 7.86 6.34 10.01
N GLU A 14 7.00 7.35 10.03
CA GLU A 14 6.87 8.28 11.17
C GLU A 14 6.42 7.56 12.45
N ALA A 15 5.42 6.68 12.36
CA ALA A 15 4.95 5.88 13.48
C ALA A 15 6.03 4.95 14.03
N GLN A 16 6.87 4.38 13.16
CA GLN A 16 7.98 3.53 13.56
C GLN A 16 9.11 4.31 14.24
N ALA A 17 9.32 5.58 13.85
CA ALA A 17 10.30 6.47 14.48
C ALA A 17 9.88 7.01 15.86
N ALA A 18 8.57 7.09 16.15
CA ALA A 18 8.02 7.83 17.30
C ALA A 18 8.04 7.10 18.67
N ARG A 19 8.60 5.88 18.75
CA ARG A 19 8.80 4.97 19.91
C ARG A 19 8.22 3.59 19.58
N PRO A 20 9.05 2.55 19.41
CA PRO A 20 8.57 1.23 19.07
C PRO A 20 7.99 0.53 20.32
N SER A 21 6.67 0.54 20.47
CA SER A 21 5.99 -0.44 21.31
C SER A 21 5.65 -1.68 20.46
N PRO A 22 5.45 -2.86 21.05
CA PRO A 22 4.98 -4.03 20.31
C PRO A 22 3.65 -3.77 19.57
N GLU A 23 2.78 -2.97 20.18
CA GLU A 23 1.49 -2.56 19.58
C GLU A 23 1.69 -1.64 18.37
N SER A 24 2.62 -0.66 18.44
CA SER A 24 2.88 0.22 17.31
C SER A 24 3.54 -0.52 16.15
N GLN A 25 4.40 -1.50 16.42
CA GLN A 25 4.98 -2.37 15.39
C GLN A 25 3.93 -3.23 14.70
N MET A 26 2.97 -3.78 15.46
CA MET A 26 1.89 -4.57 14.91
C MET A 26 0.95 -3.72 14.04
N ALA A 27 0.65 -2.49 14.48
CA ALA A 27 -0.14 -1.54 13.68
C ALA A 27 0.57 -1.19 12.36
N VAL A 28 1.88 -0.91 12.39
CA VAL A 28 2.69 -0.65 11.19
C VAL A 28 2.68 -1.87 10.26
N ALA A 29 2.91 -3.07 10.79
CA ALA A 29 2.90 -4.30 9.98
C ALA A 29 1.54 -4.55 9.31
N GLN A 30 0.44 -4.30 10.03
CA GLN A 30 -0.92 -4.41 9.49
C GLN A 30 -1.16 -3.39 8.37
N ILE A 31 -0.77 -2.13 8.57
CA ILE A 31 -0.90 -1.07 7.56
C ILE A 31 -0.08 -1.41 6.31
N THR A 32 1.18 -1.85 6.47
CA THR A 32 2.05 -2.25 5.36
C THR A 32 1.46 -3.43 4.57
N ALA A 33 0.87 -4.42 5.25
CA ALA A 33 0.21 -5.53 4.60
C ALA A 33 -1.02 -5.07 3.78
N LEU A 34 -1.83 -4.18 4.34
CA LEU A 34 -2.99 -3.61 3.63
C LEU A 34 -2.58 -2.80 2.40
N LEU A 35 -1.49 -2.02 2.49
CA LEU A 35 -0.94 -1.28 1.36
C LEU A 35 -0.46 -2.22 0.25
N SER A 36 0.24 -3.29 0.61
CA SER A 36 0.70 -4.30 -0.36
C SER A 36 -0.47 -4.96 -1.10
N ILE A 37 -1.57 -5.25 -0.38
CA ILE A 37 -2.80 -5.80 -0.98
C ILE A 37 -3.43 -4.78 -1.93
N ALA A 38 -3.54 -3.51 -1.51
CA ALA A 38 -4.11 -2.46 -2.33
C ALA A 38 -3.32 -2.22 -3.62
N GLU A 39 -1.98 -2.25 -3.56
CA GLU A 39 -1.11 -2.15 -4.73
C GLU A 39 -1.27 -3.34 -5.68
N ALA A 40 -1.36 -4.56 -5.14
CA ALA A 40 -1.61 -5.75 -5.95
C ALA A 40 -2.96 -5.68 -6.66
N LEU A 41 -4.02 -5.24 -5.96
CA LEU A 41 -5.35 -5.05 -6.54
C LEU A 41 -5.35 -3.97 -7.63
N HIS A 42 -4.64 -2.87 -7.39
CA HIS A 42 -4.51 -1.80 -8.38
C HIS A 42 -3.83 -2.29 -9.66
N LYS A 43 -2.73 -3.04 -9.53
CA LYS A 43 -2.03 -3.64 -10.67
C LYS A 43 -2.90 -4.64 -11.45
N ILE A 44 -3.71 -5.43 -10.74
CA ILE A 44 -4.69 -6.33 -11.39
C ILE A 44 -5.72 -5.52 -12.18
N ALA A 45 -6.24 -4.43 -11.62
CA ALA A 45 -7.18 -3.56 -12.31
C ALA A 45 -6.58 -2.92 -13.57
N GLU A 46 -5.33 -2.42 -13.50
CA GLU A 46 -4.59 -1.92 -14.67
C GLU A 46 -4.44 -3.00 -15.75
N MET A 47 -3.99 -4.20 -15.38
CA MET A 47 -3.85 -5.33 -16.32
C MET A 47 -5.19 -5.74 -16.96
N MET A 48 -6.31 -5.65 -16.22
CA MET A 48 -7.64 -5.91 -16.76
C MET A 48 -8.07 -4.83 -17.75
N GLN A 49 -7.75 -3.56 -17.45
CA GLN A 49 -8.03 -2.44 -18.34
C GLN A 49 -7.22 -2.55 -19.64
N GLU A 50 -5.92 -2.83 -19.57
CA GLU A 50 -5.06 -3.01 -20.74
C GLU A 50 -5.57 -4.14 -21.65
N ARG A 51 -6.00 -5.27 -21.09
CA ARG A 51 -6.59 -6.37 -21.89
C ARG A 51 -7.90 -5.98 -22.57
N LYS A 52 -8.72 -5.18 -21.91
CA LYS A 52 -9.98 -4.67 -22.49
C LYS A 52 -9.69 -3.73 -23.67
N GLU A 53 -8.67 -2.89 -23.56
CA GLU A 53 -8.31 -1.91 -24.58
C GLU A 53 -7.55 -2.56 -25.77
N GLY A 54 -6.69 -3.55 -25.51
CA GLY A 54 -5.94 -4.28 -26.55
C GLY A 54 -6.73 -5.37 -27.30
N THR A 55 -8.02 -5.54 -26.99
CA THR A 55 -8.93 -6.48 -27.67
C THR A 55 -10.01 -5.77 -28.51
N SER A 56 -9.92 -4.43 -28.66
CA SER A 56 -10.70 -3.65 -29.65
C SER A 56 -9.88 -3.39 -30.91
#